data_AF-A0A8C1J6X7-F1
#
_entry.id   AF-A0A8C1J6X7-F1
#
_cell.length_a   1.000
_cell.length_b   1.000
_cell.length_c   1.000
_cell.angle_alpha   90.00
_cell.angle_beta   90.00
_cell.angle_gamma   90.00
#
_symmetry.space_group_name_H-M   'P 1'
#
loop_
_entity.id
_entity.type
_entity.pdbx_description
1 polymer ?
#
loop_
_entity_poly.entity_id
_entity_poly.type
_entity_poly.pdbx_seq_one_letter_code
_entity_poly.pdbx_strand_id
1 'polypeptide(L)'
;MAGRIPLVLLACGSFNPITHQHMRLFELARDHMHQTGLYHVVGGIVSPVGDDYGKRGLVASKHRLAMARLALQSSDWVSVDDWESKLEDWTETVVTMRYHYDRIAAQYHSSKDLPTVSAQALLGCCRGAC
;
A
#
# COMPACT_ATOMS: atom_id res chain seq x y z
N MET A 1 -6.74 24.60 -15.45
CA MET A 1 -6.31 23.21 -15.71
C MET A 1 -6.90 22.35 -14.62
N ALA A 2 -7.69 21.32 -14.96
CA ALA A 2 -8.14 20.34 -13.97
C ALA A 2 -6.91 19.61 -13.40
N GLY A 3 -6.83 19.47 -12.08
CA GLY A 3 -5.73 18.75 -11.43
C GLY A 3 -5.73 17.27 -11.81
N ARG A 4 -4.56 16.61 -11.77
CA ARG A 4 -4.45 15.16 -11.97
C ARG A 4 -5.20 14.40 -10.86
N ILE A 5 -5.79 13.26 -11.21
CA ILE A 5 -6.53 12.42 -10.26
C ILE A 5 -5.50 11.72 -9.34
N PRO A 6 -5.57 11.90 -8.01
CA PRO A 6 -4.70 11.18 -7.09
C PRO A 6 -5.02 9.68 -7.13
N LEU A 7 -3.99 8.85 -7.18
CA LEU A 7 -4.12 7.39 -7.32
C LEU A 7 -3.25 6.66 -6.29
N VAL A 8 -3.77 5.63 -5.66
CA VAL A 8 -3.00 4.68 -4.84
C VAL A 8 -3.01 3.33 -5.51
N LEU A 9 -1.84 2.70 -5.63
CA LEU A 9 -1.69 1.37 -6.20
C LEU A 9 -1.73 0.31 -5.10
N LEU A 10 -2.58 -0.71 -5.25
CA LEU A 10 -2.70 -1.82 -4.31
C LEU A 10 -2.27 -3.12 -5.00
N ALA A 11 -1.34 -3.86 -4.39
CA ALA A 11 -0.98 -5.21 -4.80
C ALA A 11 -1.28 -6.20 -3.67
N CYS A 12 -2.33 -7.01 -3.85
CA CYS A 12 -2.63 -8.15 -3.00
C CYS A 12 -1.92 -9.40 -3.53
N GLY A 13 -1.41 -10.25 -2.65
CA GLY A 13 -0.76 -11.49 -3.07
C GLY A 13 -0.08 -12.25 -1.94
N SER A 14 0.52 -13.40 -2.28
CA SER A 14 1.21 -14.21 -1.27
C SER A 14 2.48 -13.53 -0.74
N PHE A 15 3.31 -12.96 -1.63
CA PHE A 15 4.65 -12.44 -1.30
C PHE A 15 5.48 -13.46 -0.50
N ASN A 16 5.67 -14.65 -1.09
CA ASN A 16 6.25 -15.84 -0.45
C ASN A 16 7.54 -16.34 -1.14
N PRO A 17 8.68 -15.62 -1.05
CA PRO A 17 8.85 -14.28 -0.48
C PRO A 17 8.54 -13.17 -1.49
N ILE A 18 8.60 -11.91 -1.05
CA ILE A 18 8.65 -10.76 -1.97
C ILE A 18 9.90 -10.84 -2.86
N THR A 19 9.84 -10.27 -4.06
CA THR A 19 10.94 -10.30 -5.05
C THR A 19 11.11 -8.94 -5.71
N HIS A 20 12.23 -8.73 -6.39
CA HIS A 20 12.48 -7.53 -7.18
C HIS A 20 11.42 -7.31 -8.26
N GLN A 21 10.82 -8.37 -8.80
CA GLN A 21 9.76 -8.26 -9.80
C GLN A 21 8.49 -7.62 -9.22
N HIS A 22 8.12 -7.97 -7.98
CA HIS A 22 6.97 -7.34 -7.30
C HIS A 22 7.20 -5.83 -7.12
N MET A 23 8.41 -5.42 -6.70
CA MET A 23 8.74 -4.00 -6.54
C MET A 23 8.81 -3.29 -7.89
N ARG A 24 9.38 -3.93 -8.91
CA ARG A 24 9.45 -3.37 -10.27
C ARG A 24 8.07 -3.14 -10.87
N LEU A 25 7.08 -3.97 -10.54
CA LEU A 25 5.70 -3.79 -10.98
C LEU A 25 5.12 -2.45 -10.52
N PHE A 26 5.38 -2.04 -9.28
CA PHE A 26 4.95 -0.73 -8.76
C PHE A 26 5.58 0.42 -9.54
N GLU A 27 6.90 0.38 -9.78
CA GLU A 27 7.61 1.41 -10.53
C GLU A 27 7.06 1.55 -11.95
N LEU A 28 6.89 0.43 -12.66
CA LEU A 28 6.34 0.43 -14.03
C LEU A 28 4.90 0.95 -14.07
N ALA A 29 4.06 0.55 -13.12
CA ALA A 29 2.68 1.02 -13.03
C ALA A 29 2.62 2.53 -12.72
N ARG A 30 3.48 3.02 -11.82
CA ARG A 30 3.58 4.44 -11.50
C ARG A 30 3.97 5.27 -12.70
N ASP A 31 5.05 4.88 -13.39
CA ASP A 31 5.52 5.55 -14.59
C ASP A 31 4.43 5.61 -15.66
N HIS A 32 3.76 4.48 -15.92
CA HIS A 32 2.68 4.41 -16.89
C HIS A 32 1.51 5.33 -16.52
N MET A 33 1.05 5.31 -15.27
CA MET A 33 -0.07 6.14 -14.82
C MET A 33 0.27 7.63 -14.91
N HIS A 34 1.50 8.04 -14.58
CA HIS A 34 1.95 9.42 -14.76
C HIS A 34 2.04 9.82 -16.24
N GLN A 35 2.50 8.92 -17.12
CA GLN A 35 2.59 9.16 -18.57
C GLN A 35 1.24 9.43 -19.24
N THR A 36 0.14 8.90 -18.71
CA THR A 36 -1.22 9.19 -19.21
C THR A 36 -1.57 10.68 -19.11
N GLY A 37 -0.89 11.43 -18.22
CA GLY A 37 -1.21 12.81 -17.89
C GLY A 37 -2.46 12.98 -17.01
N LEU A 38 -3.25 11.92 -16.81
CA LEU A 38 -4.52 11.95 -16.08
C LEU A 38 -4.34 11.72 -14.57
N TYR A 39 -3.37 10.87 -14.20
CA TYR A 39 -3.21 10.41 -12.83
C TYR A 39 -1.92 10.92 -12.18
N HIS A 40 -1.97 11.07 -10.87
CA HIS A 40 -0.81 11.28 -10.02
C HIS A 40 -0.80 10.20 -8.93
N VAL A 41 0.07 9.21 -9.06
CA VAL A 41 0.26 8.18 -8.03
C VAL A 41 0.86 8.82 -6.78
N VAL A 42 0.13 8.73 -5.67
CA VAL A 42 0.48 9.31 -4.36
C VAL A 42 0.91 8.26 -3.34
N GLY A 43 0.78 6.98 -3.65
CA GLY A 43 1.22 5.89 -2.79
C GLY A 43 1.05 4.51 -3.40
N GLY A 44 1.74 3.52 -2.82
CA GLY A 44 1.61 2.11 -3.11
C GLY A 44 1.45 1.28 -1.83
N ILE A 45 0.67 0.20 -1.91
CA ILE A 45 0.39 -0.72 -0.80
C ILE A 45 0.65 -2.15 -1.27
N VAL A 46 1.58 -2.81 -0.59
CA VAL A 46 1.73 -4.27 -0.62
C VAL A 46 0.86 -4.84 0.50
N SER A 47 -0.12 -5.69 0.14
CA SER A 47 -1.02 -6.38 1.07
C SER A 47 -0.80 -7.89 1.01
N PRO A 48 0.01 -8.47 1.93
CA PRO A 48 0.18 -9.90 1.99
C PRO A 48 -1.08 -10.61 2.47
N VAL A 49 -1.43 -11.70 1.78
CA VAL A 49 -2.60 -12.53 2.12
C VAL A 49 -2.48 -13.14 3.53
N GLY A 50 -3.62 -13.42 4.17
CA GLY A 50 -3.70 -14.19 5.42
C GLY A 50 -3.21 -15.64 5.29
N ASP A 51 -2.89 -16.26 6.43
CA ASP A 51 -2.36 -17.64 6.47
C ASP A 51 -3.43 -18.69 6.13
N ASP A 52 -4.70 -18.38 6.35
CA ASP A 52 -5.86 -19.23 6.02
C ASP A 52 -6.14 -19.33 4.50
N TYR A 53 -5.40 -18.60 3.66
CA TYR A 53 -5.48 -18.76 2.20
C TYR A 53 -5.18 -20.20 1.72
N GLY A 54 -4.50 -21.00 2.55
CA GLY A 54 -4.40 -22.44 2.32
C GLY A 54 -3.48 -22.85 1.16
N LYS A 55 -2.69 -21.93 0.60
CA LYS A 55 -1.71 -22.26 -0.45
C LYS A 55 -0.61 -23.17 0.13
N ARG A 56 -0.40 -24.34 -0.49
CA ARG A 56 0.66 -25.27 -0.08
C ARG A 56 2.03 -24.58 -0.09
N GLY A 57 2.75 -24.66 1.02
CA GLY A 57 4.06 -24.04 1.19
C GLY A 57 4.04 -22.53 1.45
N LEU A 58 2.87 -21.96 1.78
CA LEU A 58 2.78 -20.57 2.24
C LEU A 58 3.50 -20.44 3.59
N VAL A 59 4.53 -19.60 3.65
CA VAL A 59 5.20 -19.27 4.91
C VAL A 59 4.28 -18.39 5.76
N ALA A 60 4.35 -18.51 7.08
CA ALA A 60 3.55 -17.70 8.00
C ALA A 60 3.63 -16.19 7.69
N SER A 61 2.49 -15.50 7.82
CA SER A 61 2.30 -14.10 7.43
C SER A 61 3.31 -13.18 8.09
N LYS A 62 3.64 -13.42 9.37
CA LYS A 62 4.66 -12.68 10.12
C LYS A 62 6.01 -12.60 9.40
N HIS A 63 6.43 -13.68 8.72
CA HIS A 63 7.70 -13.70 7.99
C HIS A 63 7.58 -12.98 6.65
N ARG A 64 6.46 -13.15 5.95
CA ARG A 64 6.18 -12.48 4.67
C ARG A 64 6.08 -10.96 4.85
N LEU A 65 5.41 -10.51 5.90
CA LEU A 65 5.36 -9.12 6.34
C LEU A 65 6.76 -8.58 6.64
N ALA A 66 7.56 -9.30 7.43
CA ALA A 66 8.92 -8.88 7.76
C ALA A 66 9.79 -8.74 6.51
N MET A 67 9.78 -9.74 5.61
CA MET A 67 10.52 -9.69 4.35
C MET A 67 10.05 -8.56 3.44
N ALA A 68 8.73 -8.33 3.33
CA ALA A 68 8.18 -7.23 2.54
C ALA A 68 8.59 -5.86 3.10
N ARG A 69 8.56 -5.69 4.43
CA ARG A 69 9.01 -4.46 5.08
C ARG A 69 10.49 -4.20 4.86
N LEU A 70 11.34 -5.24 4.95
CA LEU A 70 12.77 -5.15 4.64
C LEU A 70 13.02 -4.78 3.17
N ALA A 71 12.33 -5.43 2.24
CA ALA A 71 12.49 -5.18 0.80
C ALA A 71 12.08 -3.74 0.40
N LEU A 72 11.09 -3.17 1.08
CA LEU A 72 10.59 -1.81 0.83
C LEU A 72 11.28 -0.73 1.67
N GLN A 73 12.33 -1.04 2.44
CA GLN A 73 13.02 -0.05 3.30
C GLN A 73 13.57 1.16 2.54
N SER A 74 13.97 0.96 1.28
CA SER A 74 14.49 2.03 0.42
C SER A 74 13.40 2.71 -0.42
N SER A 75 12.15 2.27 -0.34
CA SER A 75 11.03 2.92 -1.02
C SER A 75 10.49 4.06 -0.16
N ASP A 76 10.28 5.22 -0.78
CA ASP A 76 9.70 6.41 -0.16
C ASP A 76 8.17 6.52 -0.38
N TRP A 77 7.60 5.64 -1.21
CA TRP A 77 6.20 5.77 -1.67
C TRP A 77 5.39 4.47 -1.62
N VAL A 78 6.02 3.30 -1.50
CA VAL A 78 5.34 2.00 -1.34
C VAL A 78 5.51 1.50 0.10
N SER A 79 4.41 1.09 0.72
CA SER A 79 4.39 0.59 2.10
C SER A 79 3.75 -0.79 2.20
N VAL A 80 3.97 -1.47 3.32
CA VAL A 80 3.30 -2.75 3.65
C VAL A 80 2.19 -2.49 4.64
N ASP A 81 0.97 -2.89 4.29
CA ASP A 81 -0.17 -2.94 5.19
C ASP A 81 -0.41 -4.39 5.60
N ASP A 82 -0.68 -4.60 6.89
CA ASP A 82 -0.84 -5.93 7.49
C ASP A 82 -2.29 -6.29 7.81
N TRP A 83 -3.25 -5.43 7.45
CA TRP A 83 -4.67 -5.64 7.74
C TRP A 83 -5.19 -6.99 7.21
N GLU A 84 -4.98 -7.29 5.92
CA GLU A 84 -5.45 -8.54 5.30
C GLU A 84 -4.83 -9.76 5.98
N SER A 85 -3.55 -9.68 6.34
CA SER A 85 -2.81 -10.78 6.94
C SER A 85 -3.18 -11.08 8.40
N LYS A 86 -3.87 -10.14 9.07
CA LYS A 86 -4.31 -10.25 10.47
C LYS A 86 -5.73 -10.78 10.60
N LEU A 87 -6.46 -10.90 9.50
CA LEU A 87 -7.79 -11.52 9.51
C LEU A 87 -7.65 -13.02 9.86
N GLU A 88 -8.59 -13.52 10.65
CA GLU A 88 -8.63 -14.94 11.03
C GLU A 88 -8.90 -15.82 9.80
N ASP A 89 -9.89 -15.43 8.99
CA ASP A 89 -10.28 -16.12 7.77
C ASP A 89 -9.73 -15.41 6.53
N TRP A 90 -9.52 -16.19 5.45
CA TRP A 90 -9.22 -15.60 4.15
C TRP A 90 -10.38 -14.70 3.65
N THR A 91 -10.01 -13.60 2.99
CA THR A 91 -10.98 -12.66 2.40
C THR A 91 -10.73 -12.43 0.92
N GLU A 92 -11.80 -12.13 0.19
CA GLU A 92 -11.71 -11.77 -1.23
C GLU A 92 -11.01 -10.41 -1.40
N THR A 93 -10.23 -10.27 -2.47
CA THR A 93 -9.50 -9.03 -2.79
C THR A 93 -10.39 -7.78 -2.82
N VAL A 94 -11.67 -7.91 -3.18
CA VAL A 94 -12.62 -6.78 -3.18
C VAL A 94 -12.85 -6.22 -1.78
N VAL A 95 -12.78 -7.05 -0.74
CA VAL A 95 -12.92 -6.63 0.66
C VAL A 95 -11.69 -5.85 1.09
N THR A 96 -10.49 -6.35 0.81
CA THR A 96 -9.23 -5.61 1.02
C THR A 96 -9.23 -4.27 0.27
N MET A 97 -9.69 -4.25 -0.98
CA MET A 97 -9.80 -3.03 -1.77
C MET A 97 -10.75 -2.01 -1.13
N ARG A 98 -11.93 -2.44 -0.67
CA ARG A 98 -12.90 -1.57 0.02
C ARG A 98 -12.31 -1.01 1.31
N TYR A 99 -11.68 -1.84 2.13
CA TYR A 99 -11.02 -1.40 3.36
C TYR A 99 -9.99 -0.28 3.10
N HIS A 100 -9.09 -0.48 2.13
CA HIS A 100 -8.10 0.54 1.79
C HIS A 100 -8.74 1.78 1.19
N TYR A 101 -9.75 1.62 0.33
CA TYR A 101 -10.47 2.76 -0.27
C TYR A 101 -11.10 3.63 0.82
N ASP A 102 -11.86 3.05 1.73
CA ASP A 102 -12.55 3.78 2.80
C ASP A 102 -11.55 4.49 3.71
N ARG A 103 -10.45 3.81 4.07
CA ARG A 103 -9.37 4.38 4.89
C ARG A 103 -8.69 5.58 4.21
N ILE A 104 -8.34 5.44 2.93
CA ILE A 104 -7.67 6.49 2.15
C ILE A 104 -8.63 7.66 1.88
N ALA A 105 -9.89 7.36 1.54
CA ALA A 105 -10.91 8.38 1.32
C ALA A 105 -11.12 9.21 2.59
N ALA A 106 -11.26 8.59 3.76
CA ALA A 106 -11.38 9.30 5.03
C ALA A 106 -10.19 10.24 5.29
N GLN A 107 -8.96 9.75 5.13
CA GLN A 107 -7.74 10.56 5.29
C GLN A 107 -7.67 11.73 4.31
N TYR A 108 -8.09 11.51 3.06
CA TYR A 108 -8.08 12.54 2.03
C TYR A 108 -9.09 13.65 2.29
N HIS A 109 -10.30 13.32 2.78
CA HIS A 109 -11.30 14.32 3.18
C HIS A 109 -10.80 15.13 4.38
N SER A 110 -10.32 14.47 5.44
CA SER A 110 -9.77 15.18 6.62
C SER A 110 -8.59 16.10 6.28
N SER A 111 -7.77 15.75 5.29
CA SER A 111 -6.63 16.57 4.86
C SER A 111 -7.04 17.79 4.05
N LYS A 112 -8.22 17.77 3.40
CA LYS A 112 -8.77 18.93 2.68
C LYS A 112 -9.43 19.94 3.61
N ASP A 113 -9.88 19.49 4.77
CA ASP A 113 -10.54 20.34 5.78
C ASP A 113 -9.53 21.11 6.66
N LEU A 114 -8.24 20.82 6.56
CA LEU A 114 -7.18 21.57 7.24
C LEU A 114 -6.83 22.85 6.44
N PRO A 115 -6.87 24.05 7.07
CA PRO A 115 -6.41 25.27 6.42
C PRO A 115 -4.92 25.13 6.06
N THR A 116 -4.58 25.49 4.83
CA THR A 116 -3.25 25.35 4.22
C THR A 116 -2.15 25.95 5.11
N VAL A 117 -1.55 25.15 5.96
CA VAL A 117 -0.27 25.43 6.61
C VAL A 117 0.69 24.31 6.24
N SER A 118 1.62 24.64 5.33
CA SER A 118 2.84 23.91 4.94
C SER A 118 2.75 22.38 4.82
N ALA A 119 2.77 21.90 3.58
CA ALA A 119 2.77 20.49 3.17
C ALA A 119 4.08 19.74 3.51
N GLN A 120 4.47 19.73 4.79
CA GLN A 120 5.62 18.96 5.30
C GLN A 120 5.26 17.88 6.32
N ALA A 121 3.97 17.69 6.66
CA ALA A 121 3.58 16.80 7.76
C ALA A 121 3.03 15.41 7.33
N LEU A 122 2.81 15.12 6.05
CA LEU A 122 2.04 13.93 5.64
C LEU A 122 2.82 12.58 5.64
N LEU A 123 4.12 12.57 5.94
CA LEU A 123 4.91 11.32 6.05
C LEU A 123 5.65 11.18 7.40
N GLY A 124 5.36 12.03 8.40
CA GLY A 124 6.16 12.13 9.63
C GLY A 124 5.67 11.35 10.85
N CYS A 125 4.47 10.77 10.88
CA CYS A 125 3.87 10.33 12.15
C CYS A 125 4.22 8.91 12.64
N CYS A 126 5.26 8.27 12.10
CA CYS A 126 5.72 6.96 12.59
C CYS A 126 7.25 6.87 12.78
N ARG A 127 7.91 7.95 13.19
CA ARG A 127 9.28 7.87 13.73
C ARG A 127 9.35 8.57 15.08
N GLY A 128 9.29 7.78 16.15
CA GLY A 128 9.78 8.17 17.48
C GLY A 128 8.70 8.46 18.52
N ALA A 129 8.25 7.41 19.18
CA ALA A 129 8.08 7.42 20.64
C ALA A 129 8.77 6.15 21.15
N CYS A 130 9.62 6.34 22.15
CA CYS A 130 10.59 5.41 22.75
C CYS A 130 10.19 3.94 22.85
#